data_AF-A0A5C9ARS7-F1
#
_entry.id   AF-A0A5C9ARS7-F1
#
_cell.length_a   1.000
_cell.length_b   1.000
_cell.length_c   1.000
_cell.angle_alpha   90.00
_cell.angle_beta   90.00
_cell.angle_gamma   90.00
#
_symmetry.space_group_name_H-M   'P 1'
#
loop_
_entity.id
_entity.type
_entity.pdbx_description
1 polymer ?
#
loop_
_entity_poly.entity_id
_entity_poly.type
_entity_poly.pdbx_seq_one_letter_code
_entity_poly.pdbx_strand_id
1 'polypeptide(L)'
;MSTVTITDLARENVRNLMPYQSARRLGGNGDVWLNANEYPTAVEFQLTQQTLNRYPECQPKAVIENYAQYAGVKPEQVLVSRGADEGIELLIRAFCEPGKDAILYCPPTYGMYSVSAETIGVECRTV
;
A
#
# COMPACT_ATOMS: atom_id res chain seq x y z
N MET A 1 4.63 5.73 -42.15
CA MET A 1 5.17 5.04 -40.96
C MET A 1 4.18 5.26 -39.84
N SER A 2 3.63 4.21 -39.23
CA SER A 2 2.78 4.37 -38.03
C SER A 2 3.64 4.89 -36.88
N THR A 3 3.26 6.04 -36.33
CA THR A 3 3.92 6.66 -35.19
C THR A 3 3.61 5.86 -33.92
N VAL A 4 4.65 5.43 -33.21
CA VAL A 4 4.53 4.79 -31.87
C VAL A 4 4.53 5.89 -30.80
N THR A 5 3.60 5.82 -29.86
CA THR A 5 3.44 6.75 -28.75
C THR A 5 4.03 6.19 -27.45
N ILE A 6 4.23 7.04 -26.43
CA ILE A 6 4.65 6.58 -25.10
C ILE A 6 3.61 5.63 -24.47
N THR A 7 2.32 5.87 -24.73
CA THR A 7 1.24 5.00 -24.25
C THR A 7 1.36 3.58 -24.83
N ASP A 8 1.81 3.44 -26.08
CA ASP A 8 2.00 2.13 -26.72
C ASP A 8 3.10 1.31 -26.04
N LEU A 9 4.08 1.97 -25.41
CA LEU A 9 5.17 1.32 -24.65
C LEU A 9 4.73 0.82 -23.26
N ALA A 10 3.61 1.31 -22.73
CA ALA A 10 3.10 0.86 -21.44
C ALA A 10 2.61 -0.59 -21.50
N ARG A 11 2.59 -1.28 -20.35
CA ARG A 11 1.97 -2.61 -20.26
C ARG A 11 0.47 -2.50 -20.51
N GLU A 12 -0.11 -3.49 -21.16
CA GLU A 12 -1.55 -3.51 -21.47
C GLU A 12 -2.41 -3.40 -20.21
N ASN A 13 -2.08 -4.14 -19.14
CA ASN A 13 -2.81 -4.05 -17.87
C ASN A 13 -2.72 -2.64 -17.25
N VAL A 14 -1.60 -1.95 -17.41
CA VAL A 14 -1.42 -0.57 -16.89
C VAL A 14 -2.20 0.46 -17.69
N ARG A 15 -2.40 0.25 -19.00
CA ARG A 15 -3.26 1.12 -19.81
C ARG A 15 -4.74 1.01 -19.43
N ASN A 16 -5.18 -0.19 -19.09
CA ASN A 16 -6.59 -0.51 -18.91
C ASN A 16 -7.06 -0.39 -17.45
N LEU A 17 -6.13 -0.43 -16.48
CA LEU A 17 -6.49 -0.35 -15.06
C LEU A 17 -7.11 1.00 -14.68
N MET A 18 -8.03 0.96 -13.71
CA MET A 18 -8.56 2.16 -13.08
C MET A 18 -7.81 2.43 -11.78
N PRO A 19 -7.16 3.60 -11.61
CA PRO A 19 -6.43 3.89 -10.39
C PRO A 19 -7.38 4.02 -9.19
N TYR A 20 -6.91 3.60 -8.02
CA TYR A 20 -7.66 3.69 -6.77
C TYR A 20 -8.21 5.11 -6.52
N GLN A 21 -9.44 5.16 -6.03
CA GLN A 21 -10.11 6.40 -5.64
C GLN A 21 -10.09 6.53 -4.11
N SER A 22 -9.14 7.33 -3.60
CA SER A 22 -9.11 7.66 -2.17
C SER A 22 -10.19 8.68 -1.80
N ALA A 23 -10.53 8.75 -0.52
CA ALA A 23 -11.58 9.63 0.00
C ALA A 23 -11.37 11.11 -0.36
N ARG A 24 -10.11 11.57 -0.45
CA ARG A 24 -9.79 12.95 -0.88
C ARG A 24 -9.96 13.17 -2.38
N ARG A 25 -9.80 12.13 -3.21
CA ARG A 25 -9.92 12.24 -4.67
C ARG A 25 -11.37 12.41 -5.12
N LEU A 26 -12.32 12.00 -4.27
CA LEU A 26 -13.75 12.16 -4.47
C LEU A 26 -14.26 13.58 -4.13
N GLY A 27 -13.39 14.49 -3.68
CA GLY A 27 -13.72 15.87 -3.36
C GLY A 27 -14.38 16.05 -1.98
N GLY A 28 -14.67 17.30 -1.64
CA GLY A 28 -15.37 17.68 -0.41
C GLY A 28 -15.00 19.10 0.03
N ASN A 29 -15.99 19.97 0.15
CA ASN A 29 -15.88 21.21 0.92
C ASN A 29 -16.59 20.96 2.24
N GLY A 30 -15.85 20.94 3.35
CA GLY A 30 -16.42 20.65 4.66
C GLY A 30 -15.48 21.04 5.79
N ASP A 31 -16.06 21.28 6.95
CA ASP A 31 -15.39 21.49 8.23
C ASP A 31 -15.42 20.23 9.12
N VAL A 32 -16.30 19.27 8.82
CA VAL A 32 -16.41 17.97 9.47
C VAL A 32 -15.98 16.83 8.53
N TRP A 33 -14.86 16.17 8.85
CA TRP A 33 -14.23 15.15 8.00
C TRP A 33 -14.38 13.76 8.64
N LEU A 34 -15.27 12.92 8.07
CA LEU A 34 -15.59 11.57 8.57
C LEU A 34 -15.55 10.50 7.45
N ASN A 35 -14.66 10.67 6.47
CA ASN A 35 -14.63 9.87 5.24
C ASN A 35 -13.39 8.99 5.04
N ALA A 36 -12.34 9.17 5.85
CA ALA A 36 -11.04 8.49 5.69
C ALA A 36 -10.63 7.61 6.88
N ASN A 37 -11.50 7.45 7.88
CA ASN A 37 -11.23 6.72 9.12
C ASN A 37 -10.01 7.25 9.91
N GLU A 38 -9.65 8.51 9.73
CA GLU A 38 -8.59 9.19 10.50
C GLU A 38 -9.07 9.44 11.94
N TYR A 39 -8.14 9.39 12.91
CA TYR A 39 -8.45 9.83 14.27
C TYR A 39 -8.76 11.35 14.27
N PRO A 40 -9.84 11.83 14.91
CA PRO A 40 -10.37 13.18 14.69
C PRO A 40 -9.53 14.32 15.26
N THR A 41 -8.50 14.04 16.05
CA THR A 41 -7.70 15.07 16.73
C THR A 41 -6.21 14.82 16.53
N ALA A 42 -5.46 15.82 16.11
CA ALA A 42 -4.02 15.68 15.91
C ALA A 42 -3.31 15.35 17.25
N VAL A 43 -2.37 14.41 17.21
CA VAL A 43 -1.47 14.09 18.33
C VAL A 43 -0.08 14.60 17.97
N GLU A 44 0.50 15.42 18.84
CA GLU A 44 1.78 16.07 18.57
C GLU A 44 2.98 15.12 18.77
N PHE A 45 3.93 15.17 17.83
CA PHE A 45 5.24 14.53 17.92
C PHE A 45 6.30 15.50 17.39
N GLN A 46 7.52 15.43 17.94
CA GLN A 46 8.66 16.24 17.50
C GLN A 46 9.78 15.34 16.98
N LEU A 47 10.54 15.82 15.99
CA LEU A 47 11.71 15.10 15.48
C LEU A 47 12.84 15.15 16.51
N THR A 48 13.34 13.99 16.92
CA THR A 48 14.41 13.87 17.93
C THR A 48 15.77 13.54 17.32
N GLN A 49 15.81 12.98 16.11
CA GLN A 49 17.04 12.55 15.44
C GLN A 49 17.42 13.52 14.30
N GLN A 50 18.54 14.21 14.45
CA GLN A 50 19.05 15.20 13.47
C GLN A 50 20.09 14.59 12.53
N THR A 51 19.77 13.43 11.94
CA THR A 51 20.68 12.62 11.10
C THR A 51 20.20 12.49 9.65
N LEU A 52 19.38 13.45 9.19
CA LEU A 52 18.69 13.40 7.89
C LEU A 52 19.61 13.34 6.66
N ASN A 53 20.91 13.65 6.82
CA ASN A 53 21.91 13.54 5.76
C ASN A 53 22.46 12.11 5.57
N ARG A 54 21.97 11.14 6.35
CA ARG A 54 22.35 9.72 6.27
C ARG A 54 21.12 8.87 5.98
N TYR A 55 21.36 7.74 5.32
CA TYR A 55 20.32 6.73 5.15
C TYR A 55 19.93 6.14 6.52
N PRO A 56 18.63 5.86 6.73
CA PRO A 56 18.18 5.10 7.89
C PRO A 56 18.52 3.61 7.73
N GLU A 57 18.30 2.83 8.80
CA GLU A 57 18.23 1.38 8.71
C GLU A 57 17.04 0.95 7.82
N CYS A 58 17.18 -0.17 7.10
CA CYS A 58 16.06 -0.71 6.32
C CYS A 58 14.85 -1.03 7.19
N GLN A 59 15.08 -1.69 8.34
CA GLN A 59 14.09 -1.96 9.37
C GLN A 59 14.57 -1.33 10.68
N PRO A 60 14.14 -0.11 11.04
CA PRO A 60 14.61 0.57 12.24
C PRO A 60 14.38 -0.28 13.49
N LYS A 61 15.48 -0.69 14.14
CA LYS A 61 15.43 -1.65 15.26
C LYS A 61 14.46 -1.24 16.36
N ALA A 62 14.50 0.04 16.76
CA ALA A 62 13.62 0.58 17.79
C ALA A 62 12.13 0.48 17.43
N VAL A 63 11.77 0.64 16.16
CA VAL A 63 10.37 0.52 15.70
C VAL A 63 9.93 -0.94 15.77
N ILE A 64 10.77 -1.87 15.31
CA ILE A 64 10.49 -3.30 15.33
C ILE A 64 10.32 -3.82 16.76
N GLU A 65 11.26 -3.53 17.65
CA GLU A 65 11.24 -4.01 19.04
C GLU A 65 10.02 -3.45 19.80
N ASN A 66 9.72 -2.15 19.65
CA ASN A 66 8.58 -1.53 20.31
C ASN A 66 7.25 -2.09 19.80
N TYR A 67 7.11 -2.31 18.49
CA TYR A 67 5.88 -2.86 17.92
C TYR A 67 5.69 -4.34 18.28
N ALA A 68 6.78 -5.13 18.25
CA ALA A 68 6.76 -6.52 18.67
C ALA A 68 6.33 -6.66 20.14
N GLN A 69 6.84 -5.80 21.03
CA GLN A 69 6.44 -5.73 22.42
C GLN A 69 4.95 -5.39 22.57
N TYR A 70 4.47 -4.35 21.85
CA TYR A 70 3.06 -3.97 21.85
C TYR A 70 2.13 -5.11 21.39
N ALA A 71 2.52 -5.81 20.33
CA ALA A 71 1.72 -6.89 19.74
C ALA A 71 1.89 -8.25 20.44
N GLY A 72 2.85 -8.40 21.37
CA GLY A 72 3.11 -9.65 22.08
C GLY A 72 3.74 -10.75 21.21
N VAL A 73 4.53 -10.37 20.20
CA VAL A 73 5.21 -11.28 19.26
C VAL A 73 6.73 -11.11 19.33
N LYS A 74 7.48 -12.00 18.68
CA LYS A 74 8.95 -11.86 18.61
C LYS A 74 9.36 -10.83 17.55
N PRO A 75 10.47 -10.10 17.73
CA PRO A 75 10.96 -9.12 16.75
C PRO A 75 11.13 -9.68 15.34
N GLU A 76 11.59 -10.92 15.19
CA GLU A 76 11.76 -11.60 13.89
C GLU A 76 10.44 -11.94 13.16
N GLN A 77 9.29 -11.75 13.82
CA GLN A 77 7.96 -11.92 13.24
C GLN A 77 7.36 -10.59 12.74
N VAL A 78 8.08 -9.47 12.88
CA VAL A 78 7.58 -8.13 12.54
C VAL A 78 8.35 -7.56 11.36
N LEU A 79 7.61 -7.01 10.40
CA LEU A 79 8.12 -6.20 9.30
C LEU A 79 7.37 -4.87 9.32
N VAL A 80 8.12 -3.76 9.39
CA VAL A 80 7.59 -2.41 9.14
C VAL A 80 7.70 -2.08 7.65
N SER A 81 6.69 -1.42 7.11
CA SER A 81 6.55 -0.99 5.71
C SER A 81 5.91 0.39 5.66
N ARG A 82 5.79 0.99 4.47
CA ARG A 82 5.07 2.24 4.23
C ARG A 82 3.56 2.03 4.28
N GLY A 83 3.04 1.86 5.50
CA GLY A 83 1.65 1.53 5.75
C GLY A 83 1.28 0.11 5.34
N ALA A 84 0.02 -0.26 5.56
CA ALA A 84 -0.49 -1.59 5.25
C ALA A 84 -0.55 -1.87 3.73
N ASP A 85 -0.69 -0.84 2.89
CA ASP A 85 -0.73 -0.96 1.43
C ASP A 85 0.54 -1.61 0.87
N GLU A 86 1.72 -1.20 1.35
CA GLU A 86 2.97 -1.83 0.94
C GLU A 86 3.08 -3.28 1.45
N GLY A 87 2.48 -3.59 2.61
CA GLY A 87 2.38 -4.97 3.09
C GLY A 87 1.56 -5.87 2.14
N ILE A 88 0.43 -5.36 1.64
CA ILE A 88 -0.38 -6.06 0.63
C ILE A 88 0.44 -6.31 -0.65
N GLU A 89 1.14 -5.29 -1.16
CA GLU A 89 1.99 -5.43 -2.34
C GLU A 89 3.14 -6.43 -2.15
N LEU A 90 3.82 -6.39 -1.00
CA LEU A 90 4.92 -7.31 -0.68
C LEU A 90 4.45 -8.77 -0.68
N LEU A 91 3.26 -9.03 -0.11
CA LEU A 91 2.66 -10.37 -0.11
C LEU A 91 2.37 -10.86 -1.53
N ILE A 92 1.72 -10.03 -2.35
CA ILE A 92 1.41 -10.40 -3.75
C ILE A 92 2.72 -10.61 -4.53
N ARG A 93 3.68 -9.70 -4.39
CA ARG A 93 4.95 -9.74 -5.10
C ARG A 93 5.79 -10.97 -4.74
N ALA A 94 5.76 -11.41 -3.48
CA ALA A 94 6.57 -12.53 -3.01
C ALA A 94 5.98 -13.89 -3.38
N PHE A 95 4.65 -14.01 -3.45
CA PHE A 95 3.97 -15.30 -3.51
C PHE A 95 3.13 -15.54 -4.76
N CYS A 96 2.88 -14.53 -5.59
CA CYS A 96 2.08 -14.68 -6.81
C CYS A 96 2.91 -14.42 -8.07
N GLU A 97 3.06 -15.42 -8.91
CA GLU A 97 3.63 -15.28 -10.25
C GLU A 97 2.62 -14.56 -11.18
N PRO A 98 2.97 -13.40 -11.78
CA PRO A 98 2.09 -12.67 -12.69
C PRO A 98 1.60 -13.53 -13.86
N GLY A 99 0.32 -13.47 -14.17
CA GLY A 99 -0.30 -14.26 -15.25
C GLY A 99 -0.47 -15.75 -14.98
N LYS A 100 -0.10 -16.25 -13.79
CA LYS A 100 -0.24 -17.67 -13.40
C LYS A 100 -1.02 -17.84 -12.11
N ASP A 101 -0.61 -17.14 -11.05
CA ASP A 101 -1.24 -17.27 -9.74
C ASP A 101 -2.32 -16.19 -9.54
N ALA A 102 -3.09 -16.32 -8.46
CA ALA A 102 -4.22 -15.46 -8.15
C ALA A 102 -4.27 -15.09 -6.66
N ILE A 103 -4.87 -13.94 -6.36
CA ILE A 103 -5.33 -13.59 -5.00
C ILE A 103 -6.83 -13.86 -4.86
N LEU A 104 -7.32 -13.98 -3.63
CA LEU A 104 -8.74 -14.11 -3.33
C LEU A 104 -9.15 -13.14 -2.22
N TYR A 105 -10.25 -12.42 -2.44
CA TYR A 105 -10.88 -11.54 -1.44
C TYR A 105 -12.41 -11.53 -1.60
N CYS A 106 -13.16 -11.14 -0.57
CA CYS A 106 -14.63 -11.23 -0.55
C CYS A 106 -15.28 -9.83 -0.52
N PRO A 107 -15.86 -9.34 -1.62
CA PRO A 107 -16.56 -8.05 -1.64
C PRO A 107 -17.86 -8.04 -0.80
N PRO A 108 -18.29 -6.88 -0.24
CA PRO A 108 -17.58 -5.60 -0.24
C PRO A 108 -16.46 -5.57 0.81
N THR A 109 -15.25 -5.22 0.39
CA THR A 109 -14.07 -5.12 1.25
C THR A 109 -13.10 -4.06 0.72
N TYR A 110 -11.92 -3.96 1.33
CA TYR A 110 -10.91 -2.97 0.98
C TYR A 110 -10.42 -3.14 -0.48
N GLY A 111 -10.52 -2.07 -1.27
CA GLY A 111 -10.24 -2.12 -2.72
C GLY A 111 -8.77 -2.32 -3.09
N MET A 112 -7.83 -2.04 -2.18
CA MET A 112 -6.40 -2.10 -2.49
C MET A 112 -5.90 -3.51 -2.80
N TYR A 113 -6.57 -4.57 -2.33
CA TYR A 113 -6.24 -5.94 -2.75
C TYR A 113 -6.31 -6.09 -4.28
N SER A 114 -7.42 -5.62 -4.88
CA SER A 114 -7.62 -5.66 -6.32
C SER A 114 -6.65 -4.75 -7.07
N VAL A 115 -6.47 -3.52 -6.58
CA VAL A 115 -5.63 -2.52 -7.24
C VAL A 115 -4.17 -2.97 -7.30
N SER A 116 -3.63 -3.48 -6.20
CA SER A 116 -2.26 -4.01 -6.15
C SER A 116 -2.10 -5.22 -7.06
N ALA A 117 -3.04 -6.17 -7.04
CA ALA A 117 -2.98 -7.35 -7.92
C ALA A 117 -3.08 -6.99 -9.41
N GLU A 118 -4.02 -6.12 -9.81
CA GLU A 118 -4.19 -5.69 -11.19
C GLU A 118 -2.97 -4.93 -11.72
N THR A 119 -2.37 -4.08 -10.88
CA THR A 119 -1.14 -3.34 -11.20
C THR A 119 0.05 -4.29 -11.40
N ILE A 120 0.19 -5.28 -10.53
CA ILE A 120 1.24 -6.31 -10.62
C ILE A 120 0.99 -7.23 -11.83
N GLY A 121 -0.27 -7.51 -12.19
CA GLY A 121 -0.66 -8.45 -13.24
C GLY A 121 -1.00 -9.84 -12.71
N VAL A 122 -1.57 -9.91 -11.50
CA VAL A 122 -2.02 -11.14 -10.83
C VAL A 122 -3.55 -11.22 -10.91
N GLU A 123 -4.08 -12.43 -11.14
CA GLU A 123 -5.53 -12.66 -11.25
C GLU A 123 -6.24 -12.34 -9.93
N CYS A 124 -7.38 -11.65 -10.00
CA CYS A 124 -8.25 -11.41 -8.85
C CYS A 124 -9.42 -12.39 -8.86
N ARG A 125 -9.52 -13.22 -7.82
CA ARG A 125 -10.71 -14.05 -7.55
C ARG A 125 -11.55 -13.45 -6.45
N THR A 126 -12.86 -13.52 -6.61
CA THR A 126 -13.83 -13.03 -5.62
C THR A 126 -14.85 -14.10 -5.26
N VAL A 127 -15.32 -14.06 -4.01
CA VAL A 127 -16.36 -14.93 -3.44
C VAL A 127 -17.44 -14.07 -2.82
#